data_AF-A0A7Y8RXJ9-F1
#
_entry.id   AF-A0A7Y8RXJ9-F1
#
_cell.length_a   1.000
_cell.length_b   1.000
_cell.length_c   1.000
_cell.angle_alpha   90.00
_cell.angle_beta   90.00
_cell.angle_gamma   90.00
#
_symmetry.space_group_name_H-M   'P 1'
#
loop_
_entity.id
_entity.type
_entity.pdbx_description
1 polymer ?
#
loop_
_entity_poly.entity_id
_entity_poly.type
_entity_poly.pdbx_seq_one_letter_code
_entity_poly.pdbx_strand_id
1 'polypeptide(L)'
;MHRGSFVFTIKNGDISSFILNPEAYGLHADERMLNKPLSAERQAQKIEAVLSGEQSADVEYERKQVIMNTALRYYLFRHCPTIEEGVRIAERQLKEKAGLATLNKWRMSFTRQ
;
A
#
# COMPACT_ATOMS: atom_id res chain seq x y z
N MET A 1 7.60 3.19 4.99
CA MET A 1 7.21 2.67 6.32
C MET A 1 8.43 2.76 7.22
N HIS A 2 8.35 3.40 8.38
CA HIS A 2 9.54 3.75 9.17
C HIS A 2 9.84 2.76 10.32
N ARG A 3 8.88 1.90 10.71
CA ARG A 3 9.03 0.91 11.80
C ARG A 3 8.49 -0.46 11.38
N GLY A 4 9.02 -1.49 12.04
CA GLY A 4 8.45 -2.84 11.97
C GLY A 4 7.03 -2.87 12.55
N SER A 5 6.17 -3.70 11.98
CA SER A 5 4.79 -3.90 12.49
C SER A 5 4.65 -5.32 13.04
N PHE A 6 4.02 -5.47 14.21
CA PHE A 6 3.59 -6.78 14.68
C PHE A 6 2.31 -7.19 13.95
N VAL A 7 2.34 -8.35 13.31
CA VAL A 7 1.17 -8.93 12.64
C VAL A 7 0.73 -10.13 13.46
N PHE A 8 -0.53 -10.13 13.89
CA PHE A 8 -1.17 -11.27 14.53
C PHE A 8 -2.23 -11.82 13.57
N THR A 9 -2.16 -13.12 13.31
CA THR A 9 -3.15 -13.85 12.51
C THR A 9 -3.92 -14.77 13.44
N ILE A 10 -5.25 -14.63 13.43
CA ILE A 10 -6.16 -15.50 14.19
C ILE A 10 -6.94 -16.32 13.17
N LYS A 11 -6.79 -17.64 13.21
CA LYS A 11 -7.47 -18.54 12.27
C LYS A 11 -7.85 -19.83 12.98
N ASN A 12 -9.14 -20.19 12.93
CA ASN A 12 -9.67 -21.43 13.52
C ASN A 12 -9.32 -21.61 15.01
N GLY A 13 -9.20 -20.51 15.77
CA GLY A 13 -8.79 -20.55 17.18
C GLY A 13 -7.28 -20.52 17.42
N ASP A 14 -6.46 -20.74 16.37
CA ASP A 14 -5.01 -20.61 16.47
C ASP A 14 -4.57 -19.15 16.28
N ILE A 15 -3.54 -18.77 17.03
CA ILE A 15 -2.88 -17.47 16.92
C ILE A 15 -1.45 -17.70 16.44
N SER A 16 -1.08 -17.04 15.36
CA SER A 16 0.31 -16.93 14.93
C SER A 16 0.70 -15.46 14.81
N SER A 17 1.99 -15.17 14.95
CA SER A 17 2.50 -13.81 14.80
C SER A 17 3.85 -13.77 14.10
N PHE A 18 4.12 -12.63 13.48
CA PHE A 18 5.42 -12.33 12.91
C PHE A 18 5.66 -10.81 12.92
N ILE A 19 6.92 -10.43 12.78
CA ILE A 19 7.31 -9.03 12.65
C ILE A 19 7.48 -8.73 11.16
N LEU A 20 6.72 -7.76 10.68
CA LEU A 20 6.82 -7.24 9.34
C LEU A 20 7.83 -6.09 9.31
N ASN A 21 9.04 -6.34 8.85
CA ASN A 21 10.09 -5.31 8.74
C ASN A 21 10.14 -4.72 7.31
N PRO A 22 9.82 -3.43 7.10
CA PRO A 22 9.88 -2.79 5.79
C PRO A 22 11.26 -2.82 5.13
N GLU A 23 12.34 -2.82 5.91
CA GLU A 23 13.71 -2.81 5.39
C GLU A 23 14.04 -4.09 4.62
N ALA A 24 13.53 -5.24 5.08
CA ALA A 24 13.71 -6.54 4.41
C ALA A 24 13.14 -6.57 2.98
N TYR A 25 12.29 -5.61 2.63
CA TYR A 25 11.63 -5.49 1.33
C TYR A 25 12.05 -4.23 0.55
N GLY A 26 13.02 -3.44 1.04
CA GLY A 26 13.38 -2.16 0.43
C GLY A 26 12.32 -1.06 0.56
N LEU A 27 11.35 -1.23 1.47
CA LEU A 27 10.20 -0.33 1.66
C LEU A 27 10.33 0.56 2.90
N HIS A 28 11.51 0.59 3.49
CA HIS A 28 11.85 1.57 4.52
C HIS A 28 11.77 3.00 3.96
N ALA A 29 11.16 3.90 4.72
CA ALA A 29 11.12 5.33 4.44
C ALA A 29 11.25 6.08 5.76
N ASP A 30 12.09 7.10 5.80
CA ASP A 30 12.35 7.89 7.01
C ASP A 30 11.05 8.57 7.49
N GLU A 31 10.82 8.56 8.80
CA GLU A 31 9.65 9.19 9.43
C GLU A 31 9.62 10.71 9.16
N ARG A 32 10.76 11.36 8.94
CA ARG A 32 10.85 12.78 8.58
C ARG A 32 10.20 13.10 7.23
N MET A 33 10.03 12.10 6.36
CA MET A 33 9.28 12.26 5.11
C MET A 33 7.77 12.33 5.33
N LEU A 34 7.30 11.99 6.54
CA LEU A 34 5.90 12.03 6.91
C LEU A 34 5.45 13.48 7.11
N ASN A 35 4.91 14.08 6.06
CA ASN A 35 4.30 15.41 6.16
C ASN A 35 2.91 15.28 6.81
N LYS A 36 2.79 15.60 8.10
CA LYS A 36 1.53 15.57 8.86
C LYS A 36 1.39 16.79 9.77
N PRO A 37 0.15 17.29 9.99
CA PRO A 37 -1.13 16.79 9.45
C PRO A 37 -1.41 17.24 8.01
N LEU A 38 -2.16 16.43 7.25
CA LEU A 38 -2.61 16.75 5.89
C LEU A 38 -4.12 17.03 5.89
N SER A 39 -4.57 18.03 5.12
CA SER A 39 -6.01 18.23 4.86
C SER A 39 -6.59 17.06 4.06
N ALA A 40 -7.92 16.94 4.05
CA ALA A 40 -8.62 15.91 3.28
C ALA A 40 -8.31 16.01 1.78
N GLU A 41 -8.28 17.23 1.24
CA GLU A 41 -7.95 17.51 -0.16
C GLU A 41 -6.52 17.07 -0.48
N ARG A 42 -5.56 17.37 0.41
CA ARG A 42 -4.16 16.99 0.19
C ARG A 42 -3.97 15.47 0.30
N GLN A 43 -4.70 14.81 1.19
CA GLN A 43 -4.73 13.35 1.26
C GLN A 43 -5.29 12.74 -0.04
N ALA A 44 -6.41 13.26 -0.55
CA ALA A 44 -7.01 12.81 -1.81
C ALA A 44 -6.03 12.97 -2.99
N GLN A 45 -5.37 14.13 -3.10
CA GLN A 45 -4.34 14.37 -4.12
C GLN A 45 -3.19 13.36 -4.04
N LYS A 46 -2.67 13.09 -2.84
CA LYS A 46 -1.59 12.10 -2.65
C LYS A 46 -2.05 10.68 -2.99
N ILE A 47 -3.28 10.30 -2.64
CA ILE A 47 -3.85 9.01 -3.02
C ILE A 47 -3.91 8.88 -4.53
N GLU A 48 -4.45 9.88 -5.23
CA GLU A 48 -4.53 9.87 -6.70
C GLU A 48 -3.15 9.82 -7.35
N ALA A 49 -2.19 10.60 -6.83
CA ALA A 49 -0.81 10.58 -7.29
C ALA A 49 -0.19 9.19 -7.17
N VAL A 50 -0.28 8.55 -5.99
CA VAL A 50 0.21 7.17 -5.80
C VAL A 50 -0.47 6.20 -6.77
N LEU A 51 -1.81 6.24 -6.88
CA LEU A 51 -2.55 5.34 -7.77
C LEU A 51 -2.25 5.56 -9.26
N SER A 52 -1.85 6.78 -9.65
CA SER A 52 -1.42 7.13 -11.00
C SER A 52 -0.04 6.59 -11.37
N GLY A 53 0.66 5.97 -10.42
CA GLY A 53 1.99 5.40 -10.58
C GLY A 53 3.12 6.41 -10.33
N GLU A 54 2.82 7.55 -9.69
CA GLU A 54 3.80 8.61 -9.49
C GLU A 54 5.01 8.18 -8.63
N GLN A 55 6.22 8.49 -9.12
CA GLN A 55 7.50 8.08 -8.54
C GLN A 55 8.24 9.22 -7.82
N SER A 56 7.67 10.42 -7.76
CA SER A 56 8.31 11.57 -7.13
C SER A 56 8.55 11.34 -5.63
N ALA A 57 9.52 12.07 -5.08
CA ALA A 57 9.85 12.02 -3.65
C ALA A 57 8.70 12.50 -2.76
N ASP A 58 7.84 13.39 -3.27
CA ASP A 58 6.67 13.92 -2.54
C ASP A 58 5.69 12.83 -2.11
N VAL A 59 5.62 11.71 -2.85
CA VAL A 59 4.69 10.60 -2.57
C VAL A 59 5.40 9.30 -2.22
N GLU A 60 6.73 9.31 -2.08
CA GLU A 60 7.51 8.10 -1.84
C GLU A 60 7.11 7.40 -0.54
N TYR A 61 6.89 8.17 0.52
CA TYR A 61 6.49 7.61 1.81
C TYR A 61 5.16 6.86 1.69
N GLU A 62 4.13 7.52 1.16
CA GLU A 62 2.80 6.94 0.96
C GLU A 62 2.83 5.76 -0.02
N ARG A 63 3.59 5.86 -1.12
CA ARG A 63 3.77 4.77 -2.09
C ARG A 63 4.34 3.53 -1.42
N LYS A 64 5.41 3.66 -0.63
CA LYS A 64 6.00 2.55 0.14
C LYS A 64 5.01 1.97 1.15
N GLN A 65 4.17 2.79 1.79
CA GLN A 65 3.09 2.29 2.66
C GLN A 65 2.04 1.49 1.88
N VAL A 66 1.62 1.96 0.71
CA VAL A 66 0.63 1.28 -0.14
C VAL A 66 1.16 -0.06 -0.63
N ILE A 67 2.42 -0.12 -1.09
CA ILE A 67 3.06 -1.36 -1.53
C ILE A 67 3.11 -2.37 -0.38
N MET A 68 3.63 -1.96 0.78
CA MET A 68 3.78 -2.84 1.94
C MET A 68 2.45 -3.43 2.41
N ASN A 69 1.43 -2.57 2.54
CA ASN A 69 0.11 -2.99 3.02
C ASN A 69 -0.66 -3.83 1.98
N THR A 70 -0.43 -3.60 0.69
CA THR A 70 -1.02 -4.43 -0.38
C THR A 70 -0.35 -5.81 -0.41
N ALA A 71 0.97 -5.86 -0.35
CA ALA A 71 1.75 -7.10 -0.31
C ALA A 71 1.37 -7.98 0.90
N LEU A 72 1.25 -7.38 2.08
CA LEU A 72 0.80 -8.07 3.29
C LEU A 72 -0.59 -8.69 3.09
N ARG A 73 -1.54 -7.95 2.51
CA ARG A 73 -2.89 -8.48 2.24
C ARG A 73 -2.85 -9.67 1.27
N TYR A 74 -2.07 -9.58 0.18
CA TYR A 74 -1.96 -10.69 -0.75
C TYR A 74 -1.37 -11.94 -0.11
N TYR A 75 -0.38 -11.79 0.76
CA TYR A 75 0.16 -12.90 1.53
C TYR A 75 -0.88 -13.49 2.50
N LEU A 76 -1.51 -12.65 3.34
CA LEU A 76 -2.48 -13.10 4.35
C LEU A 76 -3.70 -13.81 3.73
N PHE A 77 -4.16 -13.35 2.58
CA PHE A 77 -5.28 -13.95 1.84
C PHE A 77 -4.85 -15.05 0.85
N ARG A 78 -3.57 -15.46 0.88
CA ARG A 78 -3.02 -16.54 0.04
C ARG A 78 -3.18 -16.29 -1.47
N HIS A 79 -3.19 -15.03 -1.90
CA HIS A 79 -3.08 -14.67 -3.31
C HIS A 79 -1.65 -14.83 -3.83
N CYS A 80 -0.65 -14.78 -2.94
CA CYS A 80 0.74 -15.10 -3.24
C CYS A 80 1.38 -15.87 -2.08
N PRO A 81 2.41 -16.70 -2.33
CA PRO A 81 3.06 -17.52 -1.31
C PRO A 81 3.98 -16.72 -0.37
N THR A 82 4.47 -15.56 -0.81
CA THR A 82 5.46 -14.74 -0.08
C THR A 82 5.11 -13.26 -0.12
N ILE A 83 5.58 -12.49 0.87
CA ILE A 83 5.36 -11.04 0.92
C ILE A 83 6.16 -10.35 -0.19
N GLU A 84 7.36 -10.84 -0.50
CA GLU A 84 8.22 -10.37 -1.59
C GLU A 84 7.51 -10.46 -2.95
N GLU A 85 6.76 -11.54 -3.18
CA GLU A 85 5.93 -11.66 -4.37
C GLU A 85 4.76 -10.68 -4.35
N GLY A 86 4.12 -10.49 -3.20
CA GLY A 86 3.10 -9.46 -3.01
C GLY A 86 3.62 -8.04 -3.32
N VAL A 87 4.87 -7.73 -2.96
CA VAL A 87 5.54 -6.45 -3.27
C VAL A 87 5.68 -6.29 -4.78
N ARG A 88 6.23 -7.29 -5.48
CA ARG A 88 6.37 -7.26 -6.95
C ARG A 88 5.03 -7.09 -7.65
N ILE A 89 3.97 -7.75 -7.16
CA ILE A 89 2.61 -7.60 -7.71
C ILE A 89 2.11 -6.16 -7.49
N ALA A 90 2.25 -5.61 -6.29
CA ALA A 90 1.79 -4.26 -5.97
C ALA A 90 2.53 -3.19 -6.78
N GLU A 91 3.85 -3.30 -6.93
CA GLU A 91 4.66 -2.41 -7.78
C GLU A 91 4.21 -2.46 -9.24
N ARG A 92 3.99 -3.67 -9.78
CA ARG A 92 3.47 -3.86 -11.13
C ARG A 92 2.10 -3.20 -11.30
N GLN A 93 1.18 -3.38 -10.34
CA GLN A 93 -0.15 -2.77 -10.39
C GLN A 93 -0.12 -1.24 -10.33
N LEU A 94 0.82 -0.64 -9.58
CA LEU A 94 1.03 0.80 -9.60
C LEU A 94 1.58 1.26 -10.95
N LYS A 95 2.55 0.55 -11.53
CA LYS A 95 3.09 0.83 -12.87
C LYS A 95 2.01 0.73 -13.95
N GLU A 96 1.15 -0.27 -13.87
CA GLU A 96 0.00 -0.49 -14.76
C GLU A 96 -1.19 0.45 -14.46
N LYS A 97 -1.12 1.24 -13.37
CA LYS A 97 -2.17 2.15 -12.91
C LYS A 97 -3.52 1.44 -12.67
N ALA A 98 -3.47 0.15 -12.30
CA ALA A 98 -4.65 -0.68 -12.11
C ALA A 98 -5.56 -0.15 -10.99
N GLY A 99 -4.96 0.40 -9.93
CA GLY A 99 -5.69 1.06 -8.84
C GLY A 99 -6.42 2.33 -9.30
N LEU A 100 -5.78 3.17 -10.13
CA LEU A 100 -6.42 4.34 -10.71
C LEU A 100 -7.57 3.97 -11.66
N ALA A 101 -7.39 2.94 -12.49
CA ALA A 101 -8.47 2.42 -13.34
C ALA A 101 -9.68 1.96 -12.51
N THR A 102 -9.44 1.36 -11.35
CA THR A 102 -10.51 0.94 -10.42
C THR A 102 -11.21 2.13 -9.78
N LEU A 103 -10.45 3.14 -9.31
CA LEU A 103 -11.01 4.38 -8.79
C LEU A 103 -11.90 5.09 -9.81
N ASN A 104 -11.46 5.17 -11.07
CA ASN A 104 -12.23 5.80 -12.14
C ASN A 104 -13.53 5.03 -12.43
N LYS A 105 -13.51 3.70 -12.43
CA LYS A 105 -14.73 2.89 -12.55
C LYS A 105 -15.73 3.20 -11.42
N TRP A 106 -15.25 3.33 -10.19
CA TRP A 106 -16.10 3.71 -9.06
C TRP A 106 -16.69 5.11 -9.23
N ARG A 107 -15.87 6.11 -9.58
CA ARG A 107 -16.34 7.48 -9.87
C ARG A 107 -17.46 7.48 -10.91
N MET A 108 -17.27 6.78 -12.03
CA MET A 108 -18.29 6.65 -13.07
C MET A 108 -19.57 5.97 -12.57
N SER A 109 -19.46 4.96 -11.69
CA SER A 109 -20.63 4.28 -11.14
C SER A 109 -21.48 5.17 -10.23
N PHE A 110 -20.85 6.12 -9.53
CA PHE A 110 -21.55 7.09 -8.67
C PHE A 110 -22.07 8.31 -9.43
N THR A 111 -21.60 8.54 -10.67
CA THR A 111 -22.00 9.69 -11.50
C THR A 111 -23.15 9.35 -12.46
N ARG A 112 -23.64 8.09 -12.48
CA ARG A 112 -24.89 7.74 -13.15
C ARG A 112 -26.07 8.22 -12.31
N GLN A 113 -26.46 9.48 -12.52
CA GLN A 113 -27.83 9.96 -12.28
C GLN A 113 -28.63 9.82 -13.56
#